data_AF-A0AAE9KNF1-F1
#
_entry.id   AF-A0AAE9KNF1-F1
#
_cell.length_a   1.000
_cell.length_b   1.000
_cell.length_c   1.000
_cell.angle_alpha   90.00
_cell.angle_beta   90.00
_cell.angle_gamma   90.00
#
_symmetry.space_group_name_H-M   'P 1'
#
loop_
_entity.id
_entity.type
_entity.pdbx_description
1 polymer ?
#
loop_
_entity_poly.entity_id
_entity_poly.type
_entity_poly.pdbx_seq_one_letter_code
_entity_poly.pdbx_strand_id
1 'polypeptide(L)'
;MLSTCESPNKWLAVHAKLEGISLMDHLYNRLNGIYPNKFRSNFKDIQAIQDWKDAWAEAFDEEGIVPQDVALGIKNCRRMFDWPPSLPEFLRACRPHLEADVAFFEAVRGMQARAKGETGTWSHPAIFHAAIAVGQYDMMNQAYQQLENHWNKALASQLALGAWADIPAPALALPSPVDSKEVRAEGQKKVRELAHQAFNQKGKDQKGWARKILDNQKGRSPAVLAMARAVLSEAA
;
A
#
# COMPACT_ATOMS: atom_id res chain seq x y z
N MET A 1 -30.95 -11.30 -29.42
CA MET A 1 -31.00 -12.37 -28.41
C MET A 1 -29.59 -12.94 -28.31
N LEU A 2 -28.74 -12.31 -27.49
CA LEU A 2 -27.38 -12.78 -27.26
C LEU A 2 -27.50 -13.96 -26.28
N SER A 3 -27.45 -15.17 -26.82
CA SER A 3 -27.31 -16.40 -26.04
C SER A 3 -25.88 -16.42 -25.50
N THR A 4 -25.66 -15.88 -24.32
CA THR A 4 -24.46 -16.16 -23.53
C THR A 4 -24.53 -17.64 -23.18
N CYS A 5 -23.70 -18.46 -23.83
CA CYS A 5 -23.43 -19.80 -23.33
C CYS A 5 -22.72 -19.62 -21.98
N GLU A 6 -23.48 -19.60 -20.89
CA GLU A 6 -22.93 -19.69 -19.54
C GLU A 6 -22.07 -20.94 -19.49
N SER A 7 -20.76 -20.74 -19.34
CA SER A 7 -19.87 -21.85 -19.06
C SER A 7 -20.32 -22.41 -17.71
N PRO A 8 -20.56 -23.73 -17.59
CA PRO A 8 -21.03 -24.32 -16.34
C PRO A 8 -20.02 -24.00 -15.25
N ASN A 9 -20.49 -23.43 -14.14
CA ASN A 9 -19.63 -23.06 -13.02
C ASN A 9 -18.84 -24.30 -12.56
N LYS A 10 -17.51 -24.20 -12.62
CA LYS A 10 -16.59 -25.31 -12.31
C LYS A 10 -16.79 -25.90 -10.91
N TRP A 11 -17.34 -25.13 -9.98
CA TRP A 11 -17.62 -25.56 -8.61
C TRP A 11 -18.82 -26.50 -8.49
N LEU A 12 -19.76 -26.39 -9.43
CA LEU A 12 -20.97 -27.23 -9.52
C LEU A 12 -20.75 -28.45 -10.42
N ALA A 13 -19.68 -28.48 -11.20
CA ALA A 13 -19.32 -29.62 -12.03
C ALA A 13 -18.97 -30.86 -11.18
N VAL A 14 -19.41 -32.03 -11.61
CA VAL A 14 -19.12 -33.30 -10.95
C VAL A 14 -17.69 -33.75 -11.22
N HIS A 15 -17.03 -34.28 -10.20
CA HIS A 15 -15.64 -34.76 -10.32
C HIS A 15 -15.56 -36.26 -10.02
N ALA A 16 -14.97 -37.03 -10.95
CA ALA A 16 -14.76 -38.47 -10.77
C ALA A 16 -13.91 -38.80 -9.52
N LYS A 17 -12.96 -37.94 -9.16
CA LYS A 17 -12.13 -38.09 -7.96
C LYS A 17 -12.92 -37.96 -6.65
N LEU A 18 -14.12 -37.38 -6.69
CA LEU A 18 -15.01 -37.20 -5.56
C LEU A 18 -16.23 -38.13 -5.67
N GLU A 19 -16.06 -39.30 -6.30
CA GLU A 19 -17.16 -40.27 -6.46
C GLU A 19 -18.37 -39.70 -7.22
N GLY A 20 -18.15 -38.72 -8.10
CA GLY A 20 -19.20 -38.13 -8.93
C GLY A 20 -19.98 -36.99 -8.28
N ILE A 21 -19.54 -36.46 -7.12
CA ILE A 21 -20.12 -35.25 -6.54
C ILE A 21 -19.35 -34.00 -6.97
N SER A 22 -19.98 -32.82 -6.85
CA SER A 22 -19.34 -31.53 -7.12
C SER A 22 -18.42 -31.05 -5.98
N LEU A 23 -17.61 -30.03 -6.25
CA LEU A 23 -16.82 -29.39 -5.18
C LEU A 23 -17.72 -28.75 -4.12
N MET A 24 -18.87 -28.20 -4.52
CA MET A 24 -19.86 -27.64 -3.59
C MET A 24 -20.56 -28.70 -2.75
N ASP A 25 -20.89 -29.86 -3.32
CA ASP A 25 -21.38 -31.00 -2.54
C ASP A 25 -20.37 -31.45 -1.50
N HIS A 26 -19.10 -31.55 -1.91
CA HIS A 26 -18.03 -31.89 -0.99
C HIS A 26 -17.91 -30.84 0.12
N LEU A 27 -17.93 -29.55 -0.19
CA LEU A 27 -17.89 -28.48 0.82
C LEU A 27 -19.07 -28.57 1.79
N TYR A 28 -20.30 -28.74 1.27
CA TYR A 28 -21.49 -28.95 2.09
C TYR A 28 -21.30 -30.11 3.07
N ASN A 29 -20.81 -31.26 2.59
CA ASN A 29 -20.55 -32.44 3.42
C ASN A 29 -19.50 -32.17 4.49
N ARG A 30 -18.45 -31.40 4.17
CA ARG A 30 -17.40 -31.02 5.13
C ARG A 30 -17.93 -30.08 6.21
N LEU A 31 -18.71 -29.06 5.86
CA LEU A 31 -19.33 -28.15 6.83
C LEU A 31 -20.37 -28.85 7.69
N ASN A 32 -21.16 -29.74 7.11
CA ASN A 32 -22.09 -30.61 7.84
C ASN A 32 -21.37 -31.55 8.82
N GLY A 33 -20.18 -32.05 8.48
CA GLY A 33 -19.37 -32.85 9.39
C GLY A 33 -18.78 -32.04 10.56
N ILE A 34 -18.41 -30.77 10.32
CA ILE A 34 -17.84 -29.89 11.37
C ILE A 34 -18.94 -29.34 12.27
N TYR A 35 -20.08 -28.96 11.70
CA TYR A 35 -21.20 -28.31 12.40
C TYR A 35 -22.53 -29.05 12.17
N PRO A 36 -22.74 -30.28 12.68
CA PRO A 36 -23.84 -31.15 12.26
C PRO A 36 -25.24 -30.53 12.31
N ASN A 37 -25.88 -30.55 13.48
CA ASN A 37 -27.26 -30.07 13.60
C ASN A 37 -27.37 -28.56 13.32
N LYS A 38 -26.32 -27.79 13.65
CA LYS A 38 -26.28 -26.33 13.47
C LYS A 38 -26.26 -25.93 11.99
N PHE A 39 -25.57 -26.67 11.13
CA PHE A 39 -25.53 -26.36 9.70
C PHE A 39 -26.82 -26.81 9.02
N ARG A 40 -27.31 -28.01 9.34
CA ARG A 40 -28.58 -28.52 8.79
C ARG A 40 -29.77 -27.62 9.13
N SER A 41 -29.80 -27.00 10.32
CA SER A 41 -30.89 -26.10 10.71
C SER A 41 -31.01 -24.85 9.84
N ASN A 42 -30.00 -24.50 9.04
CA ASN A 42 -30.05 -23.37 8.13
C ASN A 42 -30.88 -23.67 6.86
N PHE A 43 -31.16 -24.94 6.58
CA PHE A 43 -31.81 -25.38 5.35
C PHE A 43 -33.18 -26.00 5.65
N LYS A 44 -34.23 -25.44 5.07
CA LYS A 44 -35.61 -25.94 5.24
C LYS A 44 -35.91 -27.13 4.35
N ASP A 45 -35.34 -27.13 3.15
CA ASP A 45 -35.57 -28.12 2.10
C ASP A 45 -34.33 -28.29 1.20
N ILE A 46 -34.46 -29.15 0.20
CA ILE A 46 -33.40 -29.43 -0.78
C ILE A 46 -33.14 -28.21 -1.67
N GLN A 47 -34.16 -27.39 -1.96
CA GLN A 47 -34.00 -26.21 -2.79
C GLN A 47 -33.09 -25.18 -2.10
N ALA A 48 -33.28 -24.95 -0.80
CA ALA A 48 -32.40 -24.07 -0.02
C ALA A 48 -30.93 -24.54 -0.03
N ILE A 49 -30.68 -25.84 -0.14
CA ILE A 49 -29.32 -26.38 -0.29
C ILE A 49 -28.76 -26.05 -1.69
N GLN A 50 -29.58 -26.15 -2.75
CA GLN A 50 -29.14 -25.79 -4.10
C GLN A 50 -28.87 -24.29 -4.21
N ASP A 51 -29.77 -23.44 -3.72
CA ASP A 51 -29.61 -21.99 -3.71
C ASP A 51 -28.32 -21.59 -2.95
N TRP A 52 -28.00 -22.28 -1.85
CA TRP A 52 -26.75 -22.08 -1.13
C TRP A 52 -25.52 -22.49 -1.96
N LYS A 53 -25.57 -23.61 -2.67
CA LYS A 53 -24.46 -24.06 -3.52
C LYS A 53 -24.22 -23.08 -4.67
N ASP A 54 -25.29 -22.62 -5.31
CA ASP A 54 -25.22 -21.72 -6.45
C ASP A 54 -24.64 -20.36 -6.03
N ALA A 55 -25.18 -19.77 -4.96
CA ALA A 55 -24.69 -18.48 -4.44
C ALA A 55 -23.22 -18.55 -3.99
N TRP A 56 -22.80 -19.64 -3.35
CA TRP A 56 -21.41 -19.81 -2.93
C TRP A 56 -20.48 -20.10 -4.12
N ALA A 57 -20.95 -20.88 -5.10
CA ALA A 57 -20.18 -21.18 -6.31
C ALA A 57 -19.95 -19.93 -7.15
N GLU A 58 -20.95 -19.06 -7.28
CA GLU A 58 -20.85 -17.76 -7.95
C GLU A 58 -19.80 -16.89 -7.26
N ALA A 59 -19.94 -16.67 -5.94
CA ALA A 59 -18.98 -15.88 -5.17
C ALA A 59 -17.55 -16.44 -5.22
N PHE A 60 -17.37 -17.77 -5.24
CA PHE A 60 -16.06 -18.38 -5.37
C PHE A 60 -15.43 -18.14 -6.74
N ASP A 61 -16.23 -18.09 -7.80
CA ASP A 61 -15.72 -17.79 -9.12
C ASP A 61 -15.39 -16.30 -9.26
N GLU A 62 -16.26 -15.41 -8.78
CA GLU A 62 -16.06 -13.96 -8.75
C GLU A 62 -14.80 -13.55 -7.97
N GLU A 63 -14.57 -14.13 -6.79
CA GLU A 63 -13.40 -13.84 -5.95
C GLU A 63 -12.14 -14.62 -6.37
N GLY A 64 -12.23 -15.43 -7.43
CA GLY A 64 -11.14 -16.25 -7.93
C GLY A 64 -10.62 -17.23 -6.87
N ILE A 65 -11.50 -17.73 -6.00
CA ILE A 65 -11.17 -18.76 -5.01
C ILE A 65 -10.70 -20.02 -5.75
N VAL A 66 -9.72 -20.72 -5.17
CA VAL A 66 -9.24 -22.00 -5.69
C VAL A 66 -9.48 -23.12 -4.68
N PRO A 67 -9.52 -24.41 -5.09
CA PRO A 67 -9.78 -25.52 -4.17
C PRO A 67 -8.82 -25.59 -2.97
N GLN A 68 -7.59 -25.10 -3.12
CA GLN A 68 -6.61 -24.98 -2.04
C GLN A 68 -7.05 -23.98 -0.96
N ASP A 69 -7.62 -22.85 -1.37
CA ASP A 69 -8.17 -21.84 -0.47
C ASP A 69 -9.35 -22.42 0.33
N VAL A 70 -10.26 -23.15 -0.33
CA VAL A 70 -11.38 -23.83 0.34
C VAL A 70 -10.88 -24.87 1.35
N ALA A 71 -9.84 -25.64 1.01
CA ALA A 71 -9.24 -26.59 1.93
C ALA A 71 -8.62 -25.92 3.17
N LEU A 72 -8.01 -24.73 2.99
CA LEU A 72 -7.52 -23.89 4.09
C LEU A 72 -8.69 -23.32 4.92
N GLY A 73 -9.73 -22.80 4.26
CA GLY A 73 -10.95 -22.29 4.89
C GLY A 73 -11.62 -23.32 5.80
N ILE A 74 -11.81 -24.55 5.33
CA ILE A 74 -12.36 -25.65 6.12
C ILE A 74 -11.50 -25.96 7.37
N LYS A 75 -10.16 -25.89 7.25
CA LYS A 75 -9.26 -26.09 8.40
C LYS A 75 -9.39 -24.95 9.40
N ASN A 76 -9.47 -23.72 8.92
CA ASN A 76 -9.57 -22.52 9.73
C ASN A 76 -10.92 -22.41 10.46
N CYS A 77 -12.03 -22.83 9.83
CA CYS A 77 -13.36 -22.82 10.43
C CYS A 77 -13.38 -23.48 11.82
N ARG A 78 -12.71 -24.63 11.96
CA ARG A 78 -12.63 -25.40 13.22
C ARG A 78 -12.00 -24.63 14.39
N ARG A 79 -11.24 -23.58 14.09
CA ARG A 79 -10.54 -22.75 15.08
C ARG A 79 -11.17 -21.36 15.22
N MET A 80 -11.81 -20.87 14.17
CA MET A 80 -12.34 -19.51 14.09
C MET A 80 -13.80 -19.40 14.51
N PHE A 81 -14.61 -20.45 14.29
CA PHE A 81 -16.06 -20.35 14.45
C PHE A 81 -16.65 -21.54 15.22
N ASP A 82 -17.48 -21.23 16.22
CA ASP A 82 -18.29 -22.22 16.96
C ASP A 82 -19.61 -22.58 16.26
N TRP A 83 -20.01 -21.77 15.29
CA TRP A 83 -21.20 -21.92 14.45
C TRP A 83 -20.80 -22.01 12.98
N PRO A 84 -21.63 -22.62 12.11
CA PRO A 84 -21.36 -22.66 10.69
C PRO A 84 -21.17 -21.24 10.16
N PRO A 85 -20.08 -20.96 9.42
CA PRO A 85 -19.81 -19.63 8.92
C PRO A 85 -20.81 -19.23 7.83
N SER A 86 -21.13 -17.94 7.78
CA SER A 86 -21.71 -17.30 6.61
C SER A 86 -20.71 -17.27 5.44
N LEU A 87 -21.19 -16.97 4.23
CA LEU A 87 -20.33 -16.88 3.04
C LEU A 87 -19.15 -15.89 3.24
N PRO A 88 -19.35 -14.64 3.71
CA PRO A 88 -18.24 -13.71 3.93
C PRO A 88 -17.24 -14.19 4.99
N GLU A 89 -17.73 -14.83 6.05
CA GLU A 89 -16.86 -15.41 7.09
C GLU A 89 -16.02 -16.56 6.55
N PHE A 90 -16.61 -17.38 5.68
CA PHE A 90 -15.89 -18.49 5.04
C PHE A 90 -14.83 -17.99 4.07
N LEU A 91 -15.13 -16.97 3.25
CA LEU A 91 -14.17 -16.34 2.34
C LEU A 91 -12.97 -15.73 3.10
N ARG A 92 -13.23 -15.07 4.22
CA ARG A 92 -12.18 -14.62 5.15
C ARG A 92 -11.34 -15.78 5.66
N ALA A 93 -11.97 -16.89 6.04
CA ALA A 93 -11.26 -18.07 6.52
C ALA A 93 -10.43 -18.74 5.41
N CYS A 94 -10.82 -18.62 4.15
CA CYS A 94 -10.07 -19.10 2.99
C CYS A 94 -8.76 -18.33 2.79
N ARG A 95 -8.76 -17.00 2.99
CA ARG A 95 -7.59 -16.13 2.78
C ARG A 95 -7.31 -15.21 3.98
N PRO A 96 -7.00 -15.76 5.17
CA PRO A 96 -6.86 -14.96 6.40
C PRO A 96 -5.67 -13.98 6.35
N HIS A 97 -4.69 -14.22 5.48
CA HIS A 97 -3.55 -13.33 5.26
C HIS A 97 -3.93 -12.04 4.52
N LEU A 98 -5.13 -11.97 3.91
CA LEU A 98 -5.65 -10.76 3.27
C LEU A 98 -6.49 -9.89 4.20
N GLU A 99 -6.76 -10.34 5.43
CA GLU A 99 -7.40 -9.48 6.44
C GLU A 99 -6.51 -8.28 6.72
N ALA A 100 -7.12 -7.09 6.75
CA ALA A 100 -6.40 -5.82 6.76
C ALA A 100 -5.31 -5.73 7.83
N ASP A 101 -5.65 -6.08 9.07
CA ASP A 101 -4.71 -6.05 10.20
C ASP A 101 -3.53 -7.00 9.98
N VAL A 102 -3.81 -8.24 9.55
CA VAL A 102 -2.80 -9.28 9.33
C VAL A 102 -1.87 -8.90 8.18
N ALA A 103 -2.48 -8.46 7.06
CA ALA A 103 -1.79 -7.99 5.88
C ALA A 103 -0.92 -6.76 6.18
N PHE A 104 -1.38 -5.85 7.05
CA PHE A 104 -0.60 -4.69 7.46
C PHE A 104 0.68 -5.11 8.17
N PHE A 105 0.59 -5.98 9.18
CA PHE A 105 1.78 -6.43 9.90
C PHE A 105 2.72 -7.26 9.02
N GLU A 106 2.18 -8.04 8.07
CA GLU A 106 3.00 -8.67 7.03
C GLU A 106 3.74 -7.63 6.20
N ALA A 107 3.04 -6.59 5.73
CA ALA A 107 3.63 -5.53 4.94
C ALA A 107 4.74 -4.78 5.69
N VAL A 108 4.55 -4.46 6.97
CA VAL A 108 5.58 -3.84 7.80
C VAL A 108 6.82 -4.74 7.88
N ARG A 109 6.66 -6.04 8.14
CA ARG A 109 7.79 -7.00 8.16
C ARG A 109 8.47 -7.11 6.81
N GLY A 110 7.70 -7.14 5.72
CA GLY A 110 8.23 -7.18 4.36
C GLY A 110 9.04 -5.93 4.04
N MET A 111 8.55 -4.74 4.39
CA MET A 111 9.29 -3.49 4.20
C MET A 111 10.56 -3.41 5.07
N GLN A 112 10.52 -3.92 6.30
CA GLN A 112 11.70 -4.05 7.16
C GLN A 112 12.77 -4.96 6.55
N ALA A 113 12.37 -6.10 5.98
CA ALA A 113 13.29 -7.01 5.29
C ALA A 113 13.92 -6.34 4.07
N ARG A 114 13.11 -5.61 3.28
CA ARG A 114 13.59 -4.86 2.11
C ARG A 114 14.54 -3.74 2.44
N ALA A 115 14.36 -3.05 3.57
CA ALA A 115 15.32 -2.07 4.06
C ALA A 115 16.70 -2.68 4.35
N LYS A 116 16.76 -3.99 4.63
CA LYS A 116 18.02 -4.75 4.84
C LYS A 116 18.57 -5.39 3.56
N GLY A 117 17.89 -5.22 2.42
CA GLY A 117 18.28 -5.83 1.14
C GLY A 117 17.66 -7.20 0.87
N GLU A 118 16.74 -7.68 1.71
CA GLU A 118 16.03 -8.95 1.52
C GLU A 118 14.69 -8.73 0.81
N THR A 119 14.24 -9.66 -0.03
CA THR A 119 12.95 -9.51 -0.75
C THR A 119 11.74 -9.47 0.18
N GLY A 120 11.85 -10.14 1.34
CA GLY A 120 10.74 -10.42 2.25
C GLY A 120 9.85 -11.55 1.74
N THR A 121 9.06 -12.13 2.65
CA THR A 121 8.03 -13.12 2.32
C THR A 121 6.69 -12.40 2.19
N TRP A 122 6.02 -12.56 1.05
CA TRP A 122 4.73 -11.96 0.75
C TRP A 122 3.73 -13.07 0.45
N SER A 123 2.68 -13.16 1.27
CA SER A 123 1.59 -14.13 1.11
C SER A 123 0.77 -13.82 -0.14
N HIS A 124 0.70 -12.54 -0.52
CA HIS A 124 -0.02 -12.10 -1.71
C HIS A 124 0.57 -10.80 -2.28
N PRO A 125 0.73 -10.66 -3.61
CA PRO A 125 1.37 -9.48 -4.23
C PRO A 125 0.62 -8.18 -3.95
N ALA A 126 -0.72 -8.22 -3.81
CA ALA A 126 -1.52 -7.04 -3.43
C ALA A 126 -1.03 -6.38 -2.13
N ILE A 127 -0.52 -7.16 -1.17
CA ILE A 127 -0.04 -6.64 0.13
C ILE A 127 1.19 -5.75 -0.09
N PHE A 128 2.12 -6.18 -0.95
CA PHE A 128 3.29 -5.38 -1.31
C PHE A 128 2.89 -4.09 -2.03
N HIS A 129 2.06 -4.20 -3.07
CA HIS A 129 1.65 -3.03 -3.85
C HIS A 129 0.82 -2.04 -3.01
N ALA A 130 0.00 -2.52 -2.07
CA ALA A 130 -0.72 -1.67 -1.13
C ALA A 130 0.24 -0.92 -0.20
N ALA A 131 1.29 -1.58 0.28
CA ALA A 131 2.30 -0.97 1.14
C ALA A 131 3.14 0.09 0.41
N ILE A 132 3.43 -0.12 -0.88
CA ILE A 132 4.06 0.91 -1.72
C ILE A 132 3.11 2.10 -1.95
N ALA A 133 1.81 1.84 -2.17
CA ALA A 133 0.81 2.88 -2.36
C ALA A 133 0.61 3.75 -1.10
N VAL A 134 0.65 3.16 0.09
CA VAL A 134 0.64 3.90 1.37
C VAL A 134 1.97 4.64 1.55
N GLY A 135 3.09 4.01 1.18
CA GLY A 135 4.42 4.61 1.21
C GLY A 135 5.33 3.97 2.26
N GLN A 136 6.57 3.68 1.86
CA GLN A 136 7.52 2.97 2.72
C GLN A 136 7.78 3.71 4.04
N TYR A 137 7.92 5.04 4.01
CA TYR A 137 8.18 5.82 5.23
C TYR A 137 7.04 5.68 6.25
N ASP A 138 5.79 5.82 5.80
CA ASP A 138 4.63 5.74 6.70
C ASP A 138 4.48 4.33 7.28
N MET A 139 4.60 3.31 6.42
CA MET A 139 4.57 1.90 6.86
C MET A 139 5.65 1.58 7.91
N MET A 140 6.80 2.27 7.88
CA MET A 140 7.90 2.04 8.82
C MET A 140 7.79 2.82 10.12
N ASN A 141 7.06 3.95 10.13
CA ASN A 141 7.12 4.94 11.21
C ASN A 141 5.78 5.24 11.89
N GLN A 142 4.66 4.78 11.35
CA GLN A 142 3.32 5.04 11.90
C GLN A 142 2.65 3.75 12.40
N ALA A 143 1.78 3.89 13.41
CA ALA A 143 1.04 2.76 13.96
C ALA A 143 -0.16 2.41 13.07
N TYR A 144 -0.63 1.16 13.14
CA TYR A 144 -1.76 0.69 12.33
C TYR A 144 -2.99 1.60 12.44
N GLN A 145 -3.38 1.98 13.66
CA GLN A 145 -4.54 2.85 13.91
C GLN A 145 -4.47 4.21 13.19
N GLN A 146 -3.26 4.72 12.92
CA GLN A 146 -3.08 5.98 12.19
C GLN A 146 -3.23 5.78 10.68
N LEU A 147 -2.87 4.59 10.18
CA LEU A 147 -2.89 4.25 8.77
C LEU A 147 -4.11 3.44 8.34
N GLU A 148 -4.94 2.96 9.25
CA GLU A 148 -6.02 2.00 9.02
C GLU A 148 -6.89 2.38 7.81
N ASN A 149 -7.43 3.59 7.78
CA ASN A 149 -8.27 4.03 6.66
C ASN A 149 -7.53 4.06 5.31
N HIS A 150 -6.27 4.51 5.32
CA HIS A 150 -5.48 4.61 4.10
C HIS A 150 -5.04 3.21 3.63
N TRP A 151 -4.62 2.37 4.56
CA TRP A 151 -4.25 0.98 4.35
C TRP A 151 -5.42 0.16 3.80
N ASN A 152 -6.58 0.21 4.44
CA ASN A 152 -7.76 -0.54 4.03
C ASN A 152 -8.19 -0.14 2.62
N LYS A 153 -8.17 1.16 2.32
CA LYS A 153 -8.46 1.67 0.98
C LYS A 153 -7.43 1.21 -0.05
N ALA A 154 -6.14 1.27 0.27
CA ALA A 154 -5.07 0.83 -0.62
C ALA A 154 -5.14 -0.67 -0.89
N LEU A 155 -5.30 -1.50 0.15
CA LEU A 155 -5.41 -2.94 0.03
C LEU A 155 -6.65 -3.34 -0.78
N ALA A 156 -7.83 -2.77 -0.49
CA ALA A 156 -9.04 -3.04 -1.25
C ALA A 156 -8.88 -2.66 -2.74
N SER A 157 -8.24 -1.51 -3.01
CA SER A 157 -7.99 -1.06 -4.38
C SER A 157 -7.04 -1.99 -5.13
N GLN A 158 -6.02 -2.52 -4.44
CA GLN A 158 -5.10 -3.49 -5.02
C GLN A 158 -5.78 -4.83 -5.26
N LEU A 159 -6.59 -5.33 -4.33
CA LEU A 159 -7.35 -6.56 -4.49
C LEU A 159 -8.34 -6.49 -5.66
N ALA A 160 -9.02 -5.34 -5.82
CA ALA A 160 -9.94 -5.11 -6.94
C ALA A 160 -9.26 -5.10 -8.32
N LEU A 161 -7.94 -4.86 -8.39
CA LEU A 161 -7.19 -4.89 -9.65
C LEU A 161 -7.07 -6.31 -10.22
N GLY A 162 -6.98 -7.33 -9.36
CA GLY A 162 -6.90 -8.75 -9.74
C GLY A 162 -5.61 -9.20 -10.44
N ALA A 163 -4.75 -8.26 -10.86
CA ALA A 163 -3.49 -8.54 -11.54
C ALA A 163 -2.38 -7.60 -11.07
N TRP A 164 -1.22 -8.15 -10.71
CA TRP A 164 -0.09 -7.38 -10.17
C TRP A 164 1.19 -7.66 -10.94
N ALA A 165 2.04 -6.64 -11.06
CA ALA A 165 3.40 -6.83 -11.51
C ALA A 165 4.22 -7.61 -10.45
N ASP A 166 5.25 -8.32 -10.92
CA ASP A 166 6.17 -9.03 -10.04
C ASP A 166 6.81 -8.08 -9.03
N ILE A 167 7.00 -8.58 -7.81
CA ILE A 167 7.61 -7.81 -6.72
C ILE A 167 9.10 -7.61 -7.08
N PRO A 168 9.57 -6.36 -7.30
CA PRO A 168 10.93 -6.12 -7.72
C PRO A 168 11.94 -6.57 -6.65
N ALA A 169 13.17 -6.88 -7.04
CA ALA A 169 14.24 -7.12 -6.07
C ALA A 169 14.53 -5.82 -5.26
N PRO A 170 14.94 -5.91 -3.99
CA PRO A 170 15.30 -4.73 -3.21
C PRO A 170 16.53 -4.07 -3.82
N ALA A 171 16.36 -2.84 -4.30
CA ALA A 171 17.50 -1.98 -4.54
C ALA A 171 17.97 -1.47 -3.17
N LEU A 172 19.08 -2.02 -2.66
CA LEU A 172 19.78 -1.39 -1.55
C LEU A 172 20.05 0.06 -1.97
N ALA A 173 19.54 1.01 -1.19
CA ALA A 173 19.95 2.39 -1.38
C ALA A 173 21.47 2.41 -1.32
N LEU A 174 22.12 2.86 -2.39
CA LEU A 174 23.55 3.13 -2.35
C LEU A 174 23.80 3.96 -1.09
N PRO A 175 24.86 3.67 -0.33
CA PRO A 175 25.18 4.47 0.84
C PRO A 175 25.11 5.93 0.40
N SER A 176 24.26 6.72 1.08
CA SER A 176 24.24 8.17 0.89
C SER A 176 25.70 8.62 0.83
N PRO A 177 26.12 9.44 -0.15
CA PRO A 177 27.51 9.87 -0.30
C PRO A 177 28.03 10.20 1.09
N VAL A 178 28.97 9.37 1.56
CA VAL A 178 29.22 9.11 2.98
C VAL A 178 29.02 10.38 3.79
N ASP A 179 28.10 10.33 4.77
CA ASP A 179 28.03 11.26 5.90
C ASP A 179 29.29 11.08 6.77
N SER A 180 30.46 11.17 6.13
CA SER A 180 31.75 11.20 6.78
C SER A 180 31.69 12.38 7.73
N LYS A 181 32.03 12.17 8.99
CA LYS A 181 32.18 13.27 9.96
C LYS A 181 33.03 14.40 9.37
N GLU A 182 33.97 14.05 8.50
CA GLU A 182 34.81 14.95 7.70
C GLU A 182 33.99 15.82 6.73
N VAL A 183 33.07 15.25 5.93
CA VAL A 183 32.21 16.00 5.00
C VAL A 183 31.23 16.91 5.74
N ARG A 184 30.67 16.45 6.87
CA ARG A 184 29.82 17.30 7.74
C ARG A 184 30.63 18.40 8.41
N ALA A 185 31.82 18.10 8.90
CA ALA A 185 32.71 19.09 9.51
C ALA A 185 33.20 20.12 8.47
N GLU A 186 33.47 19.69 7.24
CA GLU A 186 33.90 20.56 6.14
C GLU A 186 32.73 21.42 5.63
N GLY A 187 31.53 20.85 5.53
CA GLY A 187 30.30 21.58 5.22
C GLY A 187 29.97 22.63 6.30
N GLN A 188 30.07 22.26 7.58
CA GLN A 188 29.90 23.19 8.70
C GLN A 188 30.99 24.27 8.71
N LYS A 189 32.25 23.94 8.40
CA LYS A 189 33.32 24.93 8.23
C LYS A 189 33.00 25.91 7.11
N LYS A 190 32.59 25.43 5.92
CA LYS A 190 32.23 26.29 4.78
C LYS A 190 31.04 27.21 5.10
N VAL A 191 30.01 26.71 5.78
CA VAL A 191 28.87 27.52 6.24
C VAL A 191 29.31 28.58 7.24
N ARG A 192 30.21 28.22 8.17
CA ARG A 192 30.75 29.14 9.17
C ARG A 192 31.66 30.20 8.54
N GLU A 193 32.48 29.83 7.56
CA GLU A 193 33.31 30.75 6.77
C GLU A 193 32.45 31.71 5.95
N LEU A 194 31.39 31.23 5.29
CA LEU A 194 30.42 32.07 4.60
C LEU A 194 29.71 33.03 5.56
N ALA A 195 29.33 32.56 6.75
CA ALA A 195 28.74 33.40 7.79
C ALA A 195 29.74 34.46 8.30
N HIS A 196 31.02 34.11 8.48
CA HIS A 196 32.08 35.05 8.87
C HIS A 196 32.38 36.06 7.76
N GLN A 197 32.40 35.65 6.49
CA GLN A 197 32.54 36.55 5.35
C GLN A 197 31.35 37.51 5.24
N ALA A 198 30.12 37.02 5.47
CA ALA A 198 28.92 37.85 5.51
C ALA A 198 28.97 38.85 6.68
N PHE A 199 29.46 38.44 7.86
CA PHE A 199 29.65 39.31 9.01
C PHE A 199 30.78 40.35 8.82
N ASN A 200 31.87 39.98 8.14
CA ASN A 200 32.99 40.89 7.82
C ASN A 200 32.68 41.87 6.68
N GLN A 201 31.57 41.70 5.95
CA GLN A 201 31.06 42.72 5.03
C GLN A 201 30.41 43.92 5.73
N LYS A 202 30.59 44.08 7.05
CA LYS A 202 30.13 45.23 7.87
C LYS A 202 30.78 46.59 7.57
N GLY A 203 31.53 46.71 6.47
CA GLY A 203 32.09 47.98 5.98
C GLY A 203 31.65 48.34 4.56
N LYS A 204 30.65 47.65 3.98
CA LYS A 204 30.21 47.94 2.62
C LYS A 204 29.41 49.23 2.61
N ASP A 205 29.94 50.26 1.96
CA ASP A 205 29.30 51.56 1.75
C ASP A 205 27.83 51.38 1.33
N GLN A 206 26.91 51.70 2.24
CA GLN A 206 25.47 51.52 2.04
C GLN A 206 24.94 52.36 0.87
N LYS A 207 25.71 53.37 0.42
CA LYS A 207 25.38 54.24 -0.72
C LYS A 207 26.24 53.94 -1.96
N GLY A 208 27.12 52.95 -1.90
CA GLY A 208 28.01 52.58 -3.00
C GLY A 208 27.27 52.05 -4.24
N TRP A 209 26.06 51.51 -4.06
CA TRP A 209 25.19 51.12 -5.18
C TRP A 209 24.65 52.33 -5.95
N ALA A 210 24.37 53.45 -5.28
CA ALA A 210 23.84 54.67 -5.90
C ALA A 210 24.88 55.34 -6.82
N ARG A 211 26.16 55.38 -6.39
CA ARG A 211 27.26 55.87 -7.24
C ARG A 211 27.45 55.00 -8.49
N LYS A 212 27.40 53.68 -8.36
CA LYS A 212 27.52 52.74 -9.50
C LYS A 212 26.39 52.89 -10.52
N ILE A 213 25.19 53.23 -10.08
CA ILE A 213 24.06 53.48 -10.98
C ILE A 213 24.24 54.79 -11.77
N LEU A 214 24.83 55.81 -11.14
CA LEU A 214 25.11 57.09 -11.80
C LEU A 214 26.32 57.03 -12.74
N ASP A 215 27.28 56.13 -12.51
CA ASP A 215 28.39 55.88 -13.44
C ASP A 215 27.96 55.11 -14.69
N ASN A 216 26.89 54.30 -14.63
CA ASN A 216 26.37 53.55 -15.78
C ASN A 216 24.86 53.76 -15.99
N GLN A 217 24.53 54.93 -16.54
CA GLN A 217 23.16 55.39 -16.74
C GLN A 217 22.47 54.78 -17.97
N LYS A 218 23.24 54.10 -18.84
CA LYS A 218 22.73 53.61 -20.13
C LYS A 218 21.68 52.51 -19.89
N GLY A 219 20.45 52.76 -20.33
CA GLY A 219 19.32 51.83 -20.18
C GLY A 219 18.63 51.85 -18.80
N ARG A 220 18.95 52.80 -17.93
CA ARG A 220 18.30 52.93 -16.61
C ARG A 220 17.11 53.87 -16.68
N SER A 221 16.04 53.52 -15.97
CA SER A 221 14.82 54.32 -15.95
C SER A 221 15.02 55.65 -15.19
N PRO A 222 14.32 56.73 -15.58
CA PRO A 222 14.44 58.03 -14.93
C PRO A 222 14.17 58.00 -13.42
N ALA A 223 13.24 57.15 -12.97
CA ALA A 223 12.90 56.99 -11.56
C ALA A 223 14.07 56.40 -10.73
N VAL A 224 14.81 55.45 -11.29
CA VAL A 224 15.98 54.82 -10.64
C VAL A 224 17.14 55.81 -10.53
N LEU A 225 17.33 56.67 -11.54
CA LEU A 225 18.35 57.72 -11.51
C LEU A 225 17.99 58.83 -10.50
N ALA A 226 16.72 59.20 -10.39
CA ALA A 226 16.25 60.18 -9.40
C ALA A 226 16.44 59.67 -7.96
N MET A 227 16.11 58.39 -7.72
CA MET A 227 16.30 57.75 -6.42
C MET A 227 17.77 57.65 -6.02
N ALA A 228 18.66 57.28 -6.95
CA ALA A 228 20.09 57.24 -6.70
C ALA A 228 20.68 58.64 -6.35
N ARG A 229 20.17 59.71 -6.99
CA ARG A 229 20.57 61.10 -6.68
C ARG A 229 20.06 61.55 -5.31
N ALA A 230 18.80 61.26 -4.98
CA ALA A 230 18.19 61.63 -3.69
C ALA A 230 18.93 61.03 -2.49
N VAL A 231 19.31 59.76 -2.58
CA VAL A 231 20.05 59.04 -1.52
C VAL A 231 21.46 59.63 -1.29
N LEU A 232 22.07 60.23 -2.31
CA LEU A 232 23.37 60.89 -2.21
C LEU A 232 23.26 62.35 -1.76
N SER A 233 22.14 63.05 -2.02
CA SER A 233 21.92 64.43 -1.57
C SER A 233 21.53 64.55 -0.09
N GLU A 234 20.88 63.54 0.50
CA GLU A 234 20.60 63.48 1.95
C GLU A 234 21.87 63.30 2.82
N ALA A 235 23.07 63.29 2.22
CA ALA A 235 24.35 63.13 2.90
C ALA A 235 25.18 64.42 2.98
N ALA A 236 24.64 65.56 2.52
CA ALA A 236 25.30 66.87 2.53
C ALA A 236 24.78 67.74 3.67
#